data_AF-A0A527XS12-F1
#
_entry.id   AF-A0A527XS12-F1
#
_cell.length_a   1.000
_cell.length_b   1.000
_cell.length_c   1.000
_cell.angle_alpha   90.00
_cell.angle_beta   90.00
_cell.angle_gamma   90.00
#
_symmetry.space_group_name_H-M   'P 1'
#
loop_
_entity.id
_entity.type
_entity.pdbx_description
1 polymer ?
#
loop_
_entity_poly.entity_id
_entity_poly.type
_entity_poly.pdbx_seq_one_letter_code
_entity_poly.pdbx_strand_id
1 'polypeptide(L)'
;DVLLRSGPGFQICAEIDVAPQDVIIDKTCNSAFTYTDLEMVLRARGITHLLFTGCTTDVCVHTTLREACDRNFQCLTISDACASGDQYAHEAALHMVTVEDGIFG
;
A
#
# COMPACT_ATOMS: atom_id res chain seq x y z
N ASP A 1 -9.61 8.66 18.53
CA ASP A 1 -10.40 9.39 17.51
C ASP A 1 -9.78 9.53 16.13
N VAL A 2 -8.45 9.44 15.93
CA VAL A 2 -7.84 9.65 14.60
C VAL A 2 -8.23 8.58 13.56
N LEU A 3 -8.43 7.32 13.97
CA LEU A 3 -8.73 6.20 13.06
C LEU A 3 -10.24 5.90 12.92
N LEU A 4 -11.12 6.75 13.46
CA LEU A 4 -12.56 6.58 13.27
C LEU A 4 -12.98 7.14 11.93
N ARG A 5 -13.82 6.43 11.18
CA ARG A 5 -14.28 6.84 9.83
C ARG A 5 -14.91 8.23 9.78
N SER A 6 -15.57 8.64 10.86
CA SER A 6 -16.20 9.96 10.99
C SER A 6 -15.21 11.07 11.36
N GLY A 7 -13.97 10.72 11.74
CA GLY A 7 -12.95 11.65 12.18
C GLY A 7 -12.22 12.29 11.00
N PRO A 8 -11.84 13.58 11.11
CA PRO A 8 -11.07 14.26 10.07
C PRO A 8 -9.70 13.61 9.85
N GLY A 9 -9.10 13.02 10.89
CA GLY A 9 -7.81 12.32 10.79
C GLY A 9 -7.84 10.98 10.03
N PHE A 10 -9.04 10.47 9.71
CA PHE A 10 -9.21 9.24 8.91
C PHE A 10 -9.32 9.55 7.42
N GLN A 11 -9.72 10.76 7.05
CA GLN A 11 -9.98 11.11 5.66
C GLN A 11 -8.68 11.17 4.84
N ILE A 12 -8.78 10.87 3.55
CA ILE A 12 -7.69 11.06 2.60
C ILE A 12 -7.28 12.54 2.56
N CYS A 13 -5.98 12.81 2.48
CA CYS A 13 -5.41 14.15 2.41
C CYS A 13 -5.98 14.92 1.21
N ALA A 14 -6.35 16.19 1.36
CA ALA A 14 -7.01 16.97 0.31
C ALA A 14 -6.14 17.21 -0.94
N GLU A 15 -4.83 17.08 -0.79
CA GLU A 15 -3.82 17.17 -1.83
C GLU A 15 -3.76 15.94 -2.75
N ILE A 16 -4.39 14.83 -2.34
CA ILE A 16 -4.54 13.63 -3.17
C ILE A 16 -5.85 13.79 -3.96
N ASP A 17 -5.74 13.99 -5.27
CA ASP A 17 -6.90 14.03 -6.16
C ASP A 17 -7.48 12.61 -6.29
N VAL A 18 -8.71 12.42 -5.80
CA VAL A 18 -9.44 11.15 -5.85
C VAL A 18 -10.56 11.29 -6.87
N ALA A 19 -10.42 10.61 -8.00
CA ALA A 19 -11.39 10.62 -9.07
C ALA A 19 -12.61 9.73 -8.74
N PRO A 20 -13.80 10.01 -9.30
CA PRO A 20 -15.00 9.22 -9.01
C PRO A 20 -14.89 7.72 -9.33
N GLN A 21 -14.00 7.33 -10.24
CA GLN A 21 -13.75 5.94 -10.61
C GLN A 21 -12.71 5.22 -9.72
N ASP A 22 -12.03 5.96 -8.84
CA ASP A 22 -11.00 5.38 -7.97
C ASP A 22 -11.63 4.46 -6.94
N VAL A 23 -10.96 3.35 -6.66
CA VAL A 23 -11.42 2.39 -5.67
C VAL A 23 -10.85 2.75 -4.31
N ILE A 24 -11.74 3.04 -3.37
CA ILE A 24 -11.39 3.33 -1.98
C ILE A 24 -11.58 2.06 -1.14
N ILE A 25 -10.52 1.63 -0.45
CA ILE A 25 -10.53 0.45 0.42
C ILE A 25 -10.36 0.89 1.87
N ASP A 26 -11.43 0.73 2.66
CA ASP A 26 -11.35 0.86 4.11
C ASP A 26 -10.77 -0.42 4.72
N LYS A 27 -9.54 -0.34 5.24
CA LYS A 27 -8.88 -1.46 5.91
C LYS A 27 -8.81 -1.29 7.42
N THR A 28 -9.00 -2.38 8.17
CA THR A 28 -8.82 -2.43 9.64
C THR A 28 -7.47 -3.01 10.05
N CYS A 29 -6.73 -3.59 9.10
CA CYS A 29 -5.39 -4.13 9.29
C CYS A 29 -4.34 -3.30 8.52
N ASN A 30 -3.05 -3.62 8.73
CA ASN A 30 -1.97 -2.94 8.02
C ASN A 30 -2.03 -3.22 6.51
N SER A 31 -2.24 -4.48 6.15
CA SER A 31 -2.45 -4.90 4.76
C SER A 31 -3.78 -4.43 4.21
N ALA A 32 -3.77 -3.94 2.97
CA ALA A 32 -4.98 -3.62 2.24
C ALA A 32 -5.73 -4.84 1.70
N PHE A 33 -5.16 -6.06 1.77
CA PHE A 33 -5.84 -7.30 1.36
C PHE A 33 -6.56 -8.00 2.52
N THR A 34 -6.06 -7.84 3.74
CA THR A 34 -6.59 -8.55 4.90
C THR A 34 -7.97 -8.01 5.27
N TYR A 35 -8.99 -8.88 5.21
CA TYR A 35 -10.40 -8.57 5.48
C TYR A 35 -11.01 -7.46 4.60
N THR A 36 -10.55 -7.35 3.35
CA THR A 36 -11.11 -6.43 2.35
C THR A 36 -11.48 -7.20 1.07
N ASP A 37 -12.07 -6.49 0.12
CA ASP A 37 -12.39 -6.98 -1.23
C ASP A 37 -11.33 -6.61 -2.28
N LEU A 38 -10.17 -6.08 -1.89
CA LEU A 38 -9.16 -5.56 -2.81
C LEU A 38 -8.73 -6.58 -3.87
N GLU A 39 -8.47 -7.83 -3.49
CA GLU A 39 -8.06 -8.85 -4.47
C GLU A 39 -9.15 -9.10 -5.51
N MET A 40 -10.41 -9.24 -5.08
CA MET A 40 -11.54 -9.45 -5.97
C MET A 40 -11.68 -8.27 -6.95
N VAL A 41 -11.57 -7.04 -6.44
CA VAL A 41 -11.61 -5.79 -7.19
C VAL A 41 -10.53 -5.75 -8.28
N LEU A 42 -9.29 -6.10 -7.92
CA LEU A 42 -8.15 -6.10 -8.84
C LEU A 42 -8.30 -7.17 -9.92
N ARG A 43 -8.67 -8.40 -9.53
CA ARG A 43 -8.85 -9.54 -10.44
C ARG A 43 -10.01 -9.32 -11.42
N ALA A 44 -11.14 -8.78 -10.95
CA ALA A 44 -12.28 -8.46 -11.79
C ALA A 44 -11.93 -7.42 -12.88
N ARG A 45 -10.93 -6.58 -12.64
CA ARG A 45 -10.40 -5.60 -13.60
C ARG A 45 -9.23 -6.13 -14.44
N GLY A 46 -8.83 -7.39 -14.25
CA GLY A 46 -7.69 -7.99 -14.96
C GLY A 46 -6.34 -7.36 -14.61
N ILE A 47 -6.22 -6.73 -13.44
CA ILE A 47 -4.98 -6.09 -13.00
C ILE A 47 -3.97 -7.16 -12.60
N THR A 48 -2.74 -7.02 -13.10
CA THR A 48 -1.61 -7.94 -12.84
C THR A 48 -0.39 -7.22 -12.27
N HIS A 49 -0.31 -5.90 -12.40
CA HIS A 49 0.81 -5.07 -11.95
C HIS A 49 0.30 -3.99 -10.99
N LEU A 50 1.02 -3.75 -9.89
CA LEU A 50 0.67 -2.80 -8.85
C LEU A 50 1.84 -1.88 -8.54
N LEU A 51 1.59 -0.58 -8.49
CA LEU A 51 2.55 0.43 -8.05
C LEU A 51 2.18 0.85 -6.62
N PHE A 52 3.18 0.93 -5.74
CA PHE A 52 2.99 1.21 -4.32
C PHE A 52 3.54 2.59 -3.95
N THR A 53 2.71 3.38 -3.26
CA THR A 53 3.01 4.69 -2.68
C THR A 53 2.34 4.81 -1.31
N GLY A 54 2.69 5.85 -0.53
CA GLY A 54 2.00 6.21 0.71
C GLY A 54 2.81 6.01 1.97
N CYS A 55 2.12 5.86 3.11
CA CYS A 55 2.74 5.80 4.43
C CYS A 55 2.03 4.84 5.42
N THR A 56 2.75 4.24 6.38
CA THR A 56 4.22 4.23 6.46
C THR A 56 4.84 3.16 5.56
N THR A 57 6.03 3.44 5.04
CA THR A 57 6.79 2.54 4.15
C THR A 57 6.99 1.16 4.76
N ASP A 58 7.44 1.11 6.00
CA ASP A 58 7.81 -0.10 6.73
C ASP A 58 6.62 -0.89 7.31
N VAL A 59 5.42 -0.29 7.35
CA VAL A 59 4.22 -0.93 7.91
C VAL A 59 3.17 -1.19 6.84
N CYS A 60 2.30 -0.22 6.53
CA CYS A 60 1.12 -0.47 5.69
C CYS A 60 1.51 -0.73 4.23
N VAL A 61 2.50 0.02 3.72
CA VAL A 61 3.00 -0.17 2.36
C VAL A 61 3.68 -1.53 2.25
N HIS A 62 4.69 -1.83 3.10
CA HIS A 62 5.43 -3.09 3.03
C HIS A 62 4.56 -4.34 3.28
N THR A 63 3.61 -4.26 4.21
CA THR A 63 2.72 -5.41 4.49
C THR A 63 1.84 -5.70 3.28
N THR A 64 1.28 -4.66 2.65
CA THR A 64 0.44 -4.82 1.46
C THR A 64 1.26 -5.30 0.26
N LEU A 65 2.48 -4.79 0.09
CA LEU A 65 3.42 -5.19 -0.96
C LEU A 65 3.71 -6.70 -0.90
N ARG A 66 4.15 -7.19 0.27
CA ARG A 66 4.46 -8.62 0.47
C ARG A 66 3.25 -9.50 0.18
N GLU A 67 2.07 -9.10 0.67
CA GLU A 67 0.83 -9.83 0.41
C GLU A 67 0.41 -9.79 -1.07
N ALA A 68 0.74 -8.74 -1.81
CA ALA A 68 0.53 -8.68 -3.25
C ALA A 68 1.47 -9.63 -4.01
N CYS A 69 2.75 -9.66 -3.64
CA CYS A 69 3.74 -10.58 -4.21
C CYS A 69 3.33 -12.04 -3.98
N ASP A 70 2.92 -12.41 -2.77
CA ASP A 70 2.43 -13.76 -2.45
C ASP A 70 1.18 -14.14 -3.24
N ARG A 71 0.37 -13.14 -3.63
CA ARG A 71 -0.79 -13.29 -4.53
C ARG A 71 -0.44 -13.19 -6.01
N ASN A 72 0.84 -13.25 -6.37
CA ASN A 72 1.31 -13.27 -7.75
C ASN A 72 0.96 -11.97 -8.54
N PHE A 73 0.92 -10.83 -7.86
CA PHE A 73 0.96 -9.52 -8.53
C PHE A 73 2.41 -9.09 -8.75
N GLN A 74 2.68 -8.48 -9.91
CA GLN A 74 3.97 -7.86 -10.19
C GLN A 74 3.98 -6.48 -9.53
N CYS A 75 4.94 -6.25 -8.65
CA CYS A 75 4.91 -5.08 -7.78
C CYS A 75 6.08 -4.14 -8.08
N LEU A 76 5.84 -2.85 -7.91
CA LEU A 76 6.88 -1.81 -7.97
C LEU A 76 6.63 -0.80 -6.85
N THR A 77 7.64 -0.56 -6.02
CA THR A 77 7.56 0.48 -4.98
C THR A 77 8.16 1.77 -5.49
N ILE A 78 7.41 2.87 -5.43
CA ILE A 78 7.89 4.20 -5.83
C ILE A 78 8.52 4.86 -4.60
N SER A 79 9.85 4.77 -4.49
CA SER A 79 10.59 5.09 -3.27
C SER A 79 10.38 6.53 -2.79
N ASP A 80 10.38 7.50 -3.72
CA ASP A 80 10.19 8.92 -3.45
C ASP A 80 8.72 9.33 -3.22
N ALA A 81 7.77 8.41 -3.44
CA ALA A 81 6.37 8.57 -3.09
C ALA A 81 5.98 7.77 -1.83
N CYS A 82 6.97 7.30 -1.07
CA CYS A 82 6.81 6.57 0.19
C CYS A 82 7.42 7.37 1.35
N ALA A 83 6.86 7.26 2.55
CA ALA A 83 7.44 7.89 3.74
C ALA A 83 7.23 7.06 5.01
N SER A 84 8.14 7.20 5.97
CA SER A 84 7.96 6.73 7.36
C SER A 84 8.34 7.81 8.35
N GLY A 85 7.85 7.69 9.59
CA GLY A 85 8.26 8.54 10.71
C GLY A 85 9.68 8.22 11.21
N ASP A 86 10.25 7.10 10.80
CA ASP A 86 11.62 6.68 11.12
C ASP A 86 12.40 6.43 9.82
N GLN A 87 13.48 7.20 9.62
CA GLN A 87 14.28 7.11 8.39
C GLN A 87 14.97 5.75 8.24
N TYR A 88 15.45 5.17 9.34
CA TYR A 88 16.12 3.88 9.29
C TYR A 88 15.14 2.77 8.88
N ALA A 89 13.92 2.79 9.41
CA ALA A 89 12.86 1.87 9.02
C ALA A 89 12.45 2.04 7.56
N HIS A 90 12.36 3.29 7.07
CA HIS A 90 12.08 3.58 5.66
C HIS A 90 13.12 2.97 4.72
N GLU A 91 14.40 3.27 4.95
CA GLU A 91 15.51 2.76 4.12
C GLU A 91 15.62 1.23 4.20
N ALA A 92 15.46 0.66 5.40
CA ALA A 92 15.50 -0.79 5.57
C ALA A 92 14.36 -1.48 4.83
N ALA A 93 13.15 -0.91 4.87
CA ALA A 93 12.00 -1.45 4.13
C ALA A 93 12.22 -1.39 2.62
N LEU A 94 12.70 -0.27 2.08
CA LEU A 94 13.05 -0.16 0.66
C LEU A 94 14.17 -1.12 0.25
N HIS A 95 15.21 -1.25 1.07
CA HIS A 95 16.29 -2.21 0.83
C HIS A 95 15.75 -3.64 0.79
N MET A 96 14.84 -4.02 1.69
CA MET A 96 14.20 -5.34 1.68
C MET A 96 13.40 -5.66 0.41
N VAL A 97 13.01 -4.65 -0.38
CA VAL A 97 12.31 -4.88 -1.66
C VAL A 97 13.29 -5.48 -2.69
N THR A 98 14.53 -4.99 -2.71
CA THR A 98 15.50 -5.25 -3.78
C THR A 98 16.51 -6.38 -3.47
N VAL A 99 16.53 -6.91 -2.24
CA VAL A 99 17.33 -8.09 -1.90
C VAL A 99 16.85 -9.34 -2.64
N GLU A 100 17.69 -10.37 -2.69
CA GLU A 100 17.38 -11.67 -3.33
C GLU A 100 16.86 -11.49 -4.77
N ASP A 101 17.55 -10.64 -5.55
CA ASP A 101 17.22 -10.29 -6.94
C ASP A 101 15.82 -9.67 -7.12
N GLY A 102 15.41 -8.78 -6.22
CA GLY A 102 14.12 -8.08 -6.33
C GLY A 102 12.96 -8.92 -5.81
N ILE A 103 13.12 -9.54 -4.64
CA ILE A 103 12.14 -10.47 -4.06
C ILE A 103 10.72 -9.89 -3.93
N PHE A 104 10.57 -8.57 -3.83
CA PHE A 104 9.27 -7.90 -3.80
C PHE A 104 9.05 -6.87 -4.92
N GLY A 105 9.89 -6.88 -5.97
CA GLY A 105 9.81 -5.94 -7.10
C GLY A 105 11.09 -5.20 -7.42
#